data_AF-A0AAU1U1N8-F1
#
_entry.id   AF-A0AAU1U1N8-F1
#
_cell.length_a   1.000
_cell.length_b   1.000
_cell.length_c   1.000
_cell.angle_alpha   90.00
_cell.angle_beta   90.00
_cell.angle_gamma   90.00
#
_symmetry.space_group_name_H-M   'P 1'
#
loop_
_entity.id
_entity.type
_entity.pdbx_description
1 polymer ?
#
loop_
_entity_poly.entity_id
_entity_poly.type
_entity_poly.pdbx_seq_one_letter_code
_entity_poly.pdbx_strand_id
1 'polypeptide(L)' 'MTTEAILTRWPTGAWKRELIDGVIYFYGEFDQRDIEIAQRTYPGRRVLVNRAKDLEVHPGGAGPARSVLDSS' A
#
# COMPACT_ATOMS: atom_id res chain seq x y z
N MET A 1 -20.95 -8.08 4.88
CA MET A 1 -19.47 -8.12 4.91
C MET A 1 -19.09 -8.83 6.20
N THR A 2 -18.27 -9.89 6.14
CA THR A 2 -17.87 -10.63 7.35
C THR A 2 -16.70 -9.94 8.06
N THR A 3 -16.51 -10.22 9.35
CA THR A 3 -15.35 -9.72 10.10
C THR A 3 -14.03 -10.15 9.47
N GLU A 4 -13.93 -11.40 8.99
CA GLU A 4 -12.76 -11.91 8.28
C GLU A 4 -12.46 -11.11 7.01
N ALA A 5 -13.49 -10.74 6.25
CA ALA A 5 -13.32 -9.93 5.05
C ALA A 5 -12.84 -8.51 5.38
N ILE A 6 -13.09 -7.98 6.58
CA ILE A 6 -12.58 -6.68 7.02
C ILE A 6 -11.12 -6.82 7.49
N LEU A 7 -10.82 -7.87 8.25
CA LEU A 7 -9.48 -8.14 8.77
C LEU A 7 -8.45 -8.53 7.70
N THR A 8 -8.89 -8.79 6.46
CA THR A 8 -8.01 -9.07 5.31
C THR A 8 -7.86 -7.88 4.37
N ARG A 9 -8.51 -6.75 4.65
CA ARG A 9 -8.53 -5.58 3.75
C ARG A 9 -7.70 -4.43 4.28
N TRP A 10 -7.17 -3.62 3.37
CA TRP A 10 -6.45 -2.42 3.78
C TRP A 10 -7.39 -1.43 4.49
N PRO A 11 -6.97 -0.76 5.58
CA PRO A 11 -5.68 -0.90 6.27
C PRO A 11 -5.66 -1.96 7.39
N THR A 12 -6.81 -2.52 7.76
CA THR A 12 -6.98 -3.40 8.93
C THR A 12 -6.26 -4.74 8.81
N GLY A 13 -6.05 -5.24 7.59
CA GLY A 13 -5.28 -6.45 7.31
C GLY A 13 -3.77 -6.24 7.29
N ALA A 14 -3.28 -5.04 7.57
CA ALA A 14 -1.84 -4.81 7.69
C ALA A 14 -1.31 -5.42 9.00
N TRP A 15 -0.30 -6.28 8.90
CA TRP A 15 0.35 -6.90 10.07
C TRP A 15 1.38 -5.97 10.70
N LYS A 16 1.95 -5.07 9.89
CA LYS A 16 2.93 -4.06 10.31
C LYS A 16 2.84 -2.84 9.40
N ARG A 17 3.25 -1.68 9.91
CA ARG A 17 3.50 -0.49 9.10
C ARG A 17 4.85 0.13 9.42
N GLU A 18 5.51 0.63 8.40
CA GLU A 18 6.78 1.35 8.50
C GLU A 18 6.80 2.59 7.59
N LEU A 19 7.80 3.44 7.82
CA LEU A 19 8.13 4.55 6.93
C LEU A 19 9.55 4.29 6.39
N ILE A 20 9.66 3.91 5.12
CA ILE A 20 10.91 3.55 4.45
C ILE A 20 11.19 4.63 3.40
N ASP A 21 12.27 5.41 3.55
CA ASP A 21 12.63 6.50 2.63
C ASP A 21 11.47 7.46 2.29
N GLY A 22 10.60 7.74 3.26
CA GLY A 22 9.44 8.61 3.09
C GLY A 22 8.22 7.94 2.43
N VAL A 23 8.26 6.63 2.19
CA VAL A 23 7.17 5.79 1.70
C VAL A 23 6.48 5.11 2.88
N ILE A 24 5.15 5.26 2.99
CA ILE A 24 4.38 4.51 4.01
C ILE A 24 4.21 3.09 3.49
N TYR A 25 4.77 2.13 4.20
CA TYR A 25 4.81 0.73 3.83
C TYR A 25 3.88 -0.07 4.73
N PHE A 26 2.96 -0.85 4.15
CA PHE A 26 2.01 -1.71 4.86
C PHE A 26 2.31 -3.16 4.52
N TYR A 27 2.73 -3.94 5.53
CA TYR A 27 2.96 -5.37 5.37
C TYR A 27 1.63 -6.13 5.38
N GLY A 28 1.37 -6.97 4.38
CA GLY A 28 0.14 -7.75 4.27
C GLY A 28 -0.04 -8.41 2.91
N GLU A 29 -1.26 -8.85 2.62
CA GLU A 29 -1.63 -9.52 1.36
C GLU A 29 -2.69 -8.68 0.64
N PHE A 30 -2.26 -7.62 -0.03
CA PHE A 30 -3.15 -6.64 -0.67
C PHE A 30 -3.30 -6.86 -2.17
N ASP A 31 -4.39 -6.33 -2.72
CA ASP A 31 -4.70 -6.41 -4.14
C ASP A 31 -5.06 -5.04 -4.75
N GLN A 32 -5.47 -5.03 -6.03
CA GLN A 32 -5.82 -3.81 -6.76
C GLN A 32 -6.94 -3.01 -6.09
N ARG A 33 -7.88 -3.66 -5.39
CA ARG A 33 -8.96 -2.97 -4.70
C ARG A 33 -8.42 -2.16 -3.53
N ASP A 34 -7.44 -2.72 -2.81
CA ASP A 34 -6.78 -2.03 -1.70
C ASP A 34 -5.98 -0.82 -2.21
N ILE A 35 -5.35 -0.92 -3.39
CA ILE A 35 -4.72 0.23 -4.07
C ILE A 35 -5.75 1.35 -4.29
N GLU A 36 -6.90 1.05 -4.89
CA GLU A 36 -7.93 2.06 -5.18
C GLU A 36 -8.45 2.75 -3.92
N ILE A 37 -8.62 1.99 -2.83
CA ILE A 37 -9.06 2.54 -1.53
C ILE A 37 -7.97 3.44 -0.94
N ALA A 38 -6.71 3.00 -0.95
CA ALA A 38 -5.59 3.79 -0.47
C ALA A 38 -5.37 5.05 -1.30
N GLN A 39 -5.54 5.00 -2.63
CA GLN A 39 -5.47 6.18 -3.51
C GLN A 39 -6.52 7.24 -3.14
N ARG A 40 -7.76 6.82 -2.83
CA ARG A 40 -8.80 7.73 -2.35
C ARG A 40 -8.49 8.31 -0.97
N THR A 41 -7.83 7.53 -0.11
CA THR A 41 -7.47 7.95 1.25
C THR A 41 -6.27 8.88 1.27
N TYR A 42 -5.37 8.77 0.28
CA TYR A 42 -4.18 9.59 0.14
C TYR A 42 -4.16 10.34 -1.21
N PRO A 43 -4.99 11.38 -1.39
CA PRO A 43 -5.01 12.16 -2.62
C PRO A 43 -3.63 12.71 -2.98
N GLY A 44 -3.26 12.60 -4.26
CA GLY A 44 -1.97 13.08 -4.79
C GLY A 44 -0.75 12.21 -4.43
N ARG A 45 -0.93 11.13 -3.65
CA ARG A 45 0.09 10.10 -3.46
C ARG A 45 0.03 9.06 -4.56
N ARG A 46 1.15 8.38 -4.78
CA ARG A 46 1.25 7.27 -5.74
C ARG A 46 1.21 5.98 -4.93
N VAL A 47 0.23 5.13 -5.20
CA VAL A 47 0.05 3.88 -4.46
C VAL A 47 0.33 2.71 -5.38
N LEU A 48 1.06 1.71 -4.88
CA LEU A 48 1.27 0.44 -5.55
C LEU A 48 1.18 -0.72 -4.56
N VAL A 49 0.94 -1.92 -5.08
CA VAL A 49 1.19 -3.18 -4.39
C VAL A 49 2.43 -3.79 -5.02
N ASN A 50 3.41 -4.15 -4.19
CA ASN A 50 4.68 -4.69 -4.67
C ASN A 50 4.61 -6.21 -4.89
N ARG A 51 5.75 -6.83 -5.23
CA ARG A 51 5.81 -8.28 -5.52
C ARG A 51 5.52 -9.16 -4.30
N ALA A 52 5.74 -8.66 -3.10
CA ALA A 52 5.42 -9.33 -1.84
C ALA A 52 3.95 -9.14 -1.44
N LYS A 53 3.15 -8.45 -2.27
CA LYS A 53 1.76 -8.04 -2.02
C LYS A 53 1.57 -7.04 -0.87
N ASP A 54 2.66 -6.42 -0.44
CA ASP A 54 2.62 -5.31 0.48
C ASP A 54 2.17 -4.03 -0.24
N LEU A 55 1.52 -3.13 0.48
CA LEU A 55 1.01 -1.86 -0.07
C LEU A 55 1.94 -0.72 0.28
N GLU A 56 2.31 0.07 -0.72
CA GLU A 56 3.21 1.20 -0.59
C GLU A 56 2.51 2.49 -0.99
N VAL A 57 2.59 3.51 -0.13
CA VAL A 57 2.08 4.86 -0.40
C VAL A 57 3.26 5.81 -0.53
N HIS A 58 3.60 6.12 -1.77
CA HIS A 58 4.72 6.98 -2.14
C HIS A 58 4.35 8.46 -2.13
N PRO A 59 5.31 9.37 -1.90
CA PRO A 59 5.15 10.77 -2.22
C PRO A 59 4.62 11.01 -3.63
N GLY A 60 3.90 12.12 -3.81
CA GLY A 60 3.48 12.57 -5.14
C GLY A 60 4.67 12.81 -6.06
N GLY A 61 4.46 12.66 -7.36
CA GLY A 61 5.51 12.80 -8.36
C GLY A 61 5.01 12.45 -9.75
N ALA A 62 5.85 12.68 -10.76
CA ALA A 62 5.55 12.28 -12.12
C ALA A 62 5.78 10.77 -12.32
N GLY A 63 4.91 10.13 -13.11
CA GLY A 63 5.04 8.72 -13.47
C GLY A 63 4.67 7.73 -12.35
N PRO A 64 4.70 6.42 -12.67
CA PRO A 64 4.41 5.37 -11.68
C PRO A 64 5.44 5.38 -10.55
N ALA A 65 5.02 5.00 -9.36
CA ALA A 65 5.94 4.72 -8.26
C ALA A 65 6.72 3.42 -8.54
N ARG A 66 7.94 3.33 -8.01
CA ARG A 66 8.78 2.13 -8.04
C ARG A 66 8.87 1.60 -6.63
N SER A 67 8.76 0.28 -6.46
CA SER A 67 8.83 -0.37 -5.16
C SER A 67 10.13 0.01 -4.42
N VAL A 68 10.03 0.25 -3.11
CA VAL A 68 11.23 0.45 -2.27
C VAL A 68 12.11 -0.81 -2.22
N LEU A 69 11.52 -2.00 -2.44
CA LEU A 69 12.25 -3.26 -2.52
C LEU A 69 12.99 -3.47 -3.86
N ASP A 70 12.63 -2.73 -4.90
CA ASP A 70 13.33 -2.80 -6.20
C ASP A 70 14.57 -1.89 -6.25
N SER A 71 14.84 -1.16 -5.16
CA SER A 71 15.93 -0.18 -5.05
C SER A 71 17.14 -0.71 -4.28
N SER A 72 17.05 -1.94 -3.76
CA SER A 72 18.10 -2.68 -3.05
C SER A 72 18.80 -3.70 -3.93
#